data_AF-A0A3A5JIR4-F1
#
_entry.id   AF-A0A3A5JIR4-F1
#
_cell.length_a   1.000
_cell.length_b   1.000
_cell.length_c   1.000
_cell.angle_alpha   90.00
_cell.angle_beta   90.00
_cell.angle_gamma   90.00
#
_symmetry.space_group_name_H-M   'P 1'
#
loop_
_entity.id
_entity.type
_entity.pdbx_description
1 polymer ?
#
loop_
_entity_poly.entity_id
_entity_poly.type
_entity_poly.pdbx_seq_one_letter_code
_entity_poly.pdbx_strand_id
1 'polypeptide(L)' 'ITGLGLGEAKAIVDGAPATVKEKVPTEEAEAAKKTLEEAGASVELQ' A
#
# COMPACT_ATOMS: atom_id res chain seq x y z
N ILE A 1 -6.84 4.05 -3.42
CA ILE A 1 -5.38 4.28 -3.57
C ILE A 1 -4.79 3.48 -4.74
N THR A 2 -5.02 2.16 -4.84
CA THR A 2 -4.43 1.34 -5.92
C THR A 2 -5.39 1.00 -7.06
N GLY A 3 -6.70 1.23 -6.90
CA GLY A 3 -7.70 0.87 -7.93
C GLY A 3 -7.86 -0.64 -8.16
N LEU A 4 -7.22 -1.47 -7.33
CA LEU A 4 -7.30 -2.92 -7.39
C LEU A 4 -8.65 -3.42 -6.86
N GLY A 5 -9.17 -4.51 -7.45
CA GLY A 5 -10.37 -5.18 -6.94
C GLY A 5 -10.13 -5.75 -5.54
N LEU A 6 -11.22 -5.94 -4.77
CA LEU A 6 -11.14 -6.40 -3.37
C LEU A 6 -10.31 -7.69 -3.20
N GLY A 7 -10.36 -8.59 -4.18
CA GLY A 7 -9.59 -9.84 -4.19
C GLY A 7 -8.09 -9.64 -4.47
N GLU A 8 -7.74 -8.75 -5.40
CA GLU A 8 -6.34 -8.42 -5.72
C GLU A 8 -5.69 -7.64 -4.57
N ALA A 9 -6.43 -6.69 -3.97
CA ALA A 9 -6.00 -5.98 -2.78
C ALA A 9 -5.72 -6.93 -1.61
N LYS A 10 -6.58 -7.94 -1.42
CA LYS A 10 -6.38 -8.97 -0.39
C LYS A 10 -5.17 -9.85 -0.68
N ALA A 11 -4.98 -10.27 -1.93
CA ALA A 11 -3.83 -11.09 -2.33
C ALA A 11 -2.49 -10.36 -2.14
N ILE A 12 -2.44 -9.04 -2.37
CA ILE A 12 -1.23 -8.24 -2.15
C ILE A 12 -0.91 -8.10 -0.66
N VAL A 13 -1.93 -7.86 0.18
CA VAL A 13 -1.74 -7.78 1.64
C VAL A 13 -1.35 -9.13 2.24
N ASP A 14 -2.00 -10.22 1.83
CA ASP A 14 -1.68 -11.57 2.29
C ASP A 14 -0.32 -12.08 1.74
N GLY A 15 0.13 -11.55 0.60
CA GLY A 15 1.37 -11.90 -0.08
C GLY A 15 2.59 -11.05 0.31
N ALA A 16 2.56 -10.32 1.42
CA ALA A 16 3.65 -9.46 1.84
C ALA A 16 5.00 -10.22 2.00
N PRO A 17 6.14 -9.65 1.56
CA PRO A 17 6.31 -8.28 1.05
C PRO A 17 5.88 -8.13 -0.41
N ALA A 18 4.96 -7.19 -0.68
CA ALA A 18 4.43 -6.91 -2.01
C ALA A 18 4.33 -5.39 -2.24
N THR A 19 4.68 -4.96 -3.45
CA THR A 19 4.73 -3.52 -3.78
C THR A 19 3.32 -2.99 -4.10
N VAL A 20 2.83 -2.10 -3.25
CA VAL A 20 1.46 -1.54 -3.36
C VAL A 20 1.40 -0.36 -4.34
N LYS A 21 2.50 0.40 -4.46
CA LYS A 21 2.66 1.55 -5.38
C LYS A 21 4.16 1.77 -5.62
N GLU A 22 4.58 1.92 -6.88
CA GLU A 22 5.97 2.22 -7.27
C GLU A 22 6.09 3.61 -7.88
N LYS A 23 7.26 4.25 -7.72
CA LYS A 23 7.60 5.58 -8.28
C LYS A 23 6.59 6.69 -7.94
N VAL A 24 5.99 6.62 -6.76
CA VAL A 24 5.17 7.73 -6.25
C VAL A 24 6.04 8.81 -5.63
N PRO A 25 5.69 10.09 -5.77
CA PRO A 25 6.39 11.18 -5.06
C PRO A 25 6.25 10.98 -3.55
N THR A 26 7.22 11.47 -2.78
CA THR A 26 7.29 11.30 -1.32
C THR A 26 5.98 11.70 -0.64
N GLU A 27 5.32 12.76 -1.08
CA GLU A 27 4.03 13.20 -0.53
C GLU A 27 2.90 12.18 -0.75
N GLU A 28 2.83 11.52 -1.91
CA GLU A 28 1.88 10.42 -2.15
C GLU A 28 2.25 9.16 -1.37
N ALA A 29 3.55 8.90 -1.21
CA ALA A 29 4.05 7.76 -0.47
C ALA A 29 3.69 7.86 1.02
N GLU A 30 3.86 9.04 1.62
CA GLU A 30 3.46 9.31 3.01
C GLU A 30 1.94 9.29 3.20
N ALA A 31 1.18 9.85 2.27
CA ALA A 31 -0.29 9.80 2.31
C ALA A 31 -0.82 8.36 2.21
N ALA A 32 -0.23 7.54 1.34
CA ALA A 32 -0.58 6.13 1.20
C ALA A 32 -0.15 5.32 2.43
N LYS A 33 1.05 5.55 2.94
CA LYS A 33 1.54 4.96 4.19
C LYS A 33 0.59 5.25 5.35
N LYS A 34 0.21 6.51 5.55
CA LYS A 34 -0.70 6.91 6.63
C LYS A 34 -2.06 6.23 6.52
N THR A 35 -2.63 6.19 5.32
CA THR A 35 -3.92 5.53 5.07
C THR A 35 -3.86 4.01 5.31
N LEU A 36 -2.73 3.38 4.97
CA LEU A 36 -2.50 1.95 5.17
C LEU A 36 -2.20 1.62 6.66
N GLU A 37 -1.44 2.47 7.36
CA GLU A 37 -1.18 2.35 8.80
C GLU A 37 -2.45 2.54 9.64
N GLU A 38 -3.31 3.50 9.29
CA GLU A 38 -4.63 3.68 9.92
C GLU A 38 -5.55 2.46 9.68
N ALA A 39 -5.37 1.75 8.58
CA ALA A 39 -6.06 0.49 8.30
C ALA A 39 -5.41 -0.74 8.97
N GLY A 40 -4.31 -0.56 9.72
CA GLY A 40 -3.59 -1.61 10.43
C GLY A 40 -2.54 -2.36 9.60
N ALA A 41 -2.17 -1.84 8.42
CA ALA A 41 -1.10 -2.38 7.58
C ALA A 41 0.23 -1.66 7.84
N SER A 42 1.35 -2.39 7.83
CA SER A 42 2.69 -1.79 7.96
C SER A 42 3.26 -1.53 6.58
N VAL A 43 3.64 -0.27 6.30
CA VAL A 43 4.18 0.15 4.99
C VAL A 43 5.62 0.58 5.15
N GLU A 44 6.50 -0.14 4.45
CA GLU A 44 7.92 0.22 4.35
C GLU A 44 8.14 1.01 3.05
N LEU A 45 8.64 2.24 3.20
CA LEU A 45 9.01 3.09 2.08
C LEU A 45 10.43 2.71 1.66
N GLN A 46 10.58 2.12 0.46
CA GLN A 46 11.86 1.83 -0.16
C GLN A 46 12.27 2.92 -1.15
#